data_AF-A0AAD7IAU1-F1
#
_entry.id   AF-A0AAD7IAU1-F1
#
_cell.length_a   1.000
_cell.length_b   1.000
_cell.length_c   1.000
_cell.angle_alpha   90.00
_cell.angle_beta   90.00
_cell.angle_gamma   90.00
#
_symmetry.space_group_name_H-M   'P 1'
#
loop_
_entity.id
_entity.type
_entity.pdbx_description
1 polymer ?
#
loop_
_entity_poly.entity_id
_entity_poly.type
_entity_poly.pdbx_seq_one_letter_code
_entity_poly.pdbx_strand_id
1 'polypeptide(L)'
;MDTSDPTPETETKVEDWEDLKELFGRAADQYECDNANEALPLLRGVIHECHRFLLLYEDTSVLFAEPSRFRSKSPELISFNKPPKKCCSTCKESPTAFHAILGTALFLFGNLIAQDPSRALPDEPSTAVTYWLAALDVFETGENLPSRTSGRGCVAPEDWRMAIVCGRTLLCVADEALTLASDPAAPPPLPEPRWPSPAASPFAAIAMRRPPTSRRISLATAVPHELLLFAMDQFTRGIFHMPHPVHDDAVAANSQARPFSRAKELFTIAHEVLALAERLPAPAERRRWAAWADSVLNQMDMEGDTARDEWRGPVMRVRGRCWLVVGTAGVEDIEAGAEEQGWDAVLDSEDAEDAREGLARAVEFFERAVGSAKGKFGTEEMEMDEELKAEEELCIFLAEALLTLANLTKEEDKREGLYKRAQLLSGDAFEGMEVDE
;
A
#
# COMPACT_ATOMS: atom_id res chain seq x y z
N MET A 1 21.60 -58.30 -11.68
CA MET A 1 20.19 -57.96 -11.41
C MET A 1 20.21 -56.55 -10.88
N ASP A 2 19.61 -55.66 -11.65
CA ASP A 2 19.71 -54.20 -11.59
C ASP A 2 19.50 -53.60 -10.20
N THR A 3 20.48 -52.83 -9.77
CA THR A 3 20.31 -51.73 -8.82
C THR A 3 20.14 -50.46 -9.65
N SER A 4 18.91 -50.17 -10.05
CA SER A 4 18.56 -48.86 -10.62
C SER A 4 18.42 -47.85 -9.48
N ASP A 5 19.49 -47.10 -9.24
CA ASP A 5 19.40 -45.82 -8.53
C ASP A 5 18.43 -44.89 -9.27
N PRO A 6 17.45 -44.26 -8.61
CA PRO A 6 16.72 -43.15 -9.21
C PRO A 6 17.60 -41.90 -9.15
N THR A 7 18.18 -41.50 -10.29
CA THR A 7 18.76 -40.17 -10.45
C THR A 7 17.63 -39.12 -10.47
N PRO A 8 17.64 -38.09 -9.61
CA PRO A 8 16.72 -36.97 -9.73
C PRO A 8 17.35 -35.92 -10.65
N GLU A 9 17.31 -36.15 -11.96
CA GLU A 9 17.53 -35.07 -12.93
C GLU A 9 16.18 -34.36 -13.16
N THR A 10 15.67 -33.67 -12.13
CA THR A 10 14.67 -32.60 -12.31
C THR A 10 15.42 -31.37 -12.80
N GLU A 11 15.89 -31.43 -14.05
CA GLU A 11 16.39 -30.28 -14.78
C GLU A 11 15.22 -29.30 -14.93
N THR A 12 15.12 -28.38 -13.99
CA THR A 12 14.14 -27.29 -14.02
C THR A 12 14.45 -26.43 -15.23
N LYS A 13 13.49 -26.29 -16.12
CA LYS A 13 13.68 -25.61 -17.40
C LYS A 13 13.29 -24.15 -17.26
N VAL A 14 13.79 -23.32 -18.19
CA VAL A 14 13.29 -21.94 -18.39
C VAL A 14 11.76 -21.93 -18.56
N GLU A 15 11.17 -23.02 -19.06
CA GLU A 15 9.73 -23.25 -19.15
C GLU A 15 9.04 -23.15 -17.79
N ASP A 16 9.59 -23.75 -16.72
CA ASP A 16 8.99 -23.72 -15.38
C ASP A 16 8.88 -22.28 -14.82
N TRP A 17 9.83 -21.40 -15.18
CA TRP A 17 9.80 -19.98 -14.79
C TRP A 17 8.71 -19.21 -15.54
N GLU A 18 8.55 -19.46 -16.84
CA GLU A 18 7.48 -18.85 -17.63
C GLU A 18 6.09 -19.33 -17.18
N ASP A 19 5.94 -20.62 -16.87
CA ASP A 19 4.72 -21.20 -16.33
C ASP A 19 4.35 -20.58 -14.97
N LEU A 20 5.34 -20.34 -14.09
CA LEU A 20 5.11 -19.63 -12.83
C LEU A 20 4.60 -18.21 -13.07
N LYS A 21 5.17 -17.46 -14.02
CA LYS A 21 4.71 -16.11 -14.36
C LYS A 21 3.29 -16.11 -14.90
N GLU A 22 2.94 -17.05 -15.77
CA GLU A 22 1.58 -17.19 -16.29
C GLU A 22 0.60 -17.52 -15.17
N LEU A 23 0.96 -18.46 -14.28
CA LEU A 23 0.15 -18.84 -13.14
C LEU A 23 -0.09 -17.66 -12.20
N PHE A 24 0.96 -16.88 -11.90
CA PHE A 24 0.85 -15.68 -11.08
C PHE A 24 0.01 -14.59 -11.74
N GLY A 25 0.19 -14.35 -13.05
CA GLY A 25 -0.63 -13.38 -13.78
C GLY A 25 -2.13 -13.72 -13.68
N ARG A 26 -2.49 -14.99 -13.89
CA ARG A 26 -3.87 -15.46 -13.73
C ARG A 26 -4.38 -15.31 -12.29
N ALA A 27 -3.54 -15.59 -11.30
CA ALA A 27 -3.89 -15.43 -9.89
C ALA A 27 -4.18 -13.97 -9.53
N ALA A 28 -3.33 -13.05 -10.00
CA ALA A 28 -3.49 -11.62 -9.80
C ALA A 28 -4.76 -11.08 -10.50
N ASP A 29 -5.03 -11.52 -11.74
CA ASP A 29 -6.24 -11.13 -12.46
C ASP A 29 -7.51 -11.55 -11.72
N GLN A 30 -7.55 -12.77 -11.16
CA GLN A 30 -8.70 -13.23 -10.37
C GLN A 30 -8.83 -12.45 -9.05
N TYR A 31 -7.72 -12.10 -8.41
CA TYR A 31 -7.72 -11.27 -7.20
C TYR A 31 -8.29 -9.87 -7.51
N GLU A 32 -7.86 -9.24 -8.60
CA GLU A 32 -8.34 -7.91 -9.02
C GLU A 32 -9.80 -7.87 -9.47
N CYS A 33 -10.39 -9.02 -9.78
CA CYS A 33 -11.81 -9.16 -10.11
C CYS A 33 -12.65 -9.59 -8.88
N ASP A 34 -12.09 -9.46 -7.67
CA ASP A 34 -12.71 -9.86 -6.39
C ASP A 34 -13.20 -11.32 -6.37
N ASN A 35 -12.57 -12.19 -7.17
CA ASN A 35 -12.93 -13.60 -7.27
C ASN A 35 -12.05 -14.44 -6.34
N ALA A 36 -12.27 -14.31 -5.03
CA ALA A 36 -11.51 -15.01 -4.00
C ALA A 36 -11.52 -16.54 -4.14
N ASN A 37 -12.59 -17.12 -4.71
CA ASN A 37 -12.73 -18.57 -4.90
C ASN A 37 -11.77 -19.13 -5.96
N GLU A 38 -11.50 -18.36 -7.02
CA GLU A 38 -10.54 -18.74 -8.07
C GLU A 38 -9.12 -18.24 -7.75
N ALA A 39 -8.99 -17.07 -7.13
CA ALA A 39 -7.69 -16.49 -6.78
C ALA A 39 -6.94 -17.36 -5.75
N LEU A 40 -7.60 -17.85 -4.70
CA LEU A 40 -6.95 -18.61 -3.63
C LEU A 40 -6.26 -19.88 -4.12
N PRO A 41 -6.91 -20.81 -4.86
CA PRO A 41 -6.24 -22.00 -5.39
C PRO A 41 -5.04 -21.66 -6.30
N LEU A 42 -5.14 -20.61 -7.11
CA LEU A 42 -4.04 -20.19 -7.98
C LEU A 42 -2.85 -19.65 -7.17
N LEU A 43 -3.11 -18.78 -6.18
CA LEU A 43 -2.08 -18.26 -5.28
C LEU A 43 -1.40 -19.38 -4.47
N ARG A 44 -2.15 -20.41 -4.02
CA ARG A 44 -1.54 -21.62 -3.43
C ARG A 44 -0.58 -22.30 -4.39
N GLY A 45 -0.97 -22.44 -5.66
CA GLY A 45 -0.12 -22.98 -6.71
C GLY A 45 1.16 -22.17 -6.90
N VAL A 46 1.07 -20.84 -6.95
CA VAL A 46 2.24 -19.94 -7.04
C VAL A 46 3.18 -20.14 -5.84
N ILE A 47 2.65 -20.13 -4.61
CA ILE A 47 3.45 -20.32 -3.40
C ILE A 47 4.12 -21.69 -3.39
N HIS A 48 3.42 -22.75 -3.79
CA HIS A 48 3.98 -24.10 -3.90
C HIS A 48 5.11 -24.19 -4.91
N GLU A 49 4.96 -23.55 -6.07
CA GLU A 49 5.99 -23.59 -7.12
C GLU A 49 7.22 -22.74 -6.73
N CYS A 50 6.99 -21.58 -6.13
CA CYS A 50 8.07 -20.79 -5.53
C CYS A 50 8.79 -21.56 -4.41
N HIS A 51 8.06 -22.31 -3.58
CA HIS A 51 8.64 -23.17 -2.55
C HIS A 51 9.52 -24.25 -3.17
N ARG A 52 9.09 -24.88 -4.26
CA ARG A 52 9.91 -25.82 -5.03
C ARG A 52 11.22 -25.17 -5.50
N PHE A 53 11.17 -23.96 -6.05
CA PHE A 53 12.38 -23.23 -6.46
C PHE A 53 13.32 -22.90 -5.29
N LEU A 54 12.78 -22.48 -4.13
CA LEU A 54 13.59 -22.22 -2.93
C LEU A 54 14.33 -23.46 -2.43
N LEU A 55 13.79 -24.66 -2.67
CA LEU A 55 14.43 -25.93 -2.30
C LEU A 55 15.50 -26.36 -3.31
N LEU A 56 15.31 -26.04 -4.59
CA LEU A 56 16.22 -26.45 -5.66
C LEU A 56 17.41 -25.50 -5.85
N TYR A 57 17.23 -24.22 -5.56
CA TYR A 57 18.23 -23.20 -5.84
C TYR A 57 18.64 -22.44 -4.59
N GLU A 58 19.96 -22.28 -4.41
CA GLU A 58 20.48 -21.38 -3.38
C GLU A 58 20.28 -19.91 -3.75
N ASP A 59 20.44 -19.61 -5.03
CA ASP A 59 20.21 -18.31 -5.64
C ASP A 59 19.19 -18.48 -6.76
N THR A 60 18.00 -17.92 -6.59
CA THR A 60 16.90 -18.04 -7.56
C THR A 60 17.11 -17.19 -8.81
N SER A 61 18.13 -16.31 -8.85
CA SER A 61 18.45 -15.54 -10.05
C SER A 61 18.91 -16.39 -11.24
N VAL A 62 19.32 -17.64 -10.97
CA VAL A 62 19.66 -18.62 -12.01
C VAL A 62 18.48 -18.99 -12.91
N LEU A 63 17.24 -18.76 -12.47
CA LEU A 63 16.03 -19.04 -13.25
C LEU A 63 15.93 -18.17 -14.51
N PHE A 64 16.49 -16.96 -14.47
CA PHE A 64 16.38 -15.96 -15.54
C PHE A 64 17.73 -15.40 -16.00
N ALA A 65 18.85 -15.82 -15.39
CA ALA A 65 20.17 -15.55 -15.92
C ALA A 65 20.45 -16.44 -17.14
N GLU A 66 20.65 -15.85 -18.32
CA GLU A 66 21.08 -16.63 -19.50
C GLU A 66 22.38 -17.38 -19.17
N PRO A 67 22.49 -18.70 -19.46
CA PRO A 67 23.75 -19.40 -19.36
C PRO A 67 24.72 -18.73 -20.34
N SER A 68 25.73 -18.04 -19.78
CA SER A 68 26.76 -17.32 -20.52
C SER A 68 27.28 -18.21 -21.66
N ARG A 69 26.86 -17.92 -22.90
CA ARG A 69 27.58 -18.38 -24.08
C ARG A 69 28.92 -17.66 -24.06
N PHE A 70 29.92 -18.29 -23.45
CA PHE A 70 31.29 -17.78 -23.37
C PHE A 70 31.82 -17.49 -24.78
N ARG A 71 31.64 -16.26 -25.26
CA ARG A 71 32.54 -15.64 -26.23
C ARG A 71 33.47 -14.75 -25.43
N SER A 72 34.59 -15.33 -25.06
CA SER A 72 35.76 -14.64 -24.51
C SER A 72 36.19 -13.49 -25.44
N LYS A 73 35.66 -12.29 -25.20
CA LYS A 73 36.30 -11.05 -25.62
C LYS A 73 37.03 -10.45 -24.43
N SER A 74 38.31 -10.19 -24.68
CA SER A 74 39.31 -9.64 -23.77
C SER A 74 38.76 -8.43 -22.98
N PRO A 75 39.13 -8.24 -21.71
CA PRO A 75 38.67 -7.09 -20.92
C PRO A 75 39.19 -5.79 -21.55
N GLU A 76 38.29 -4.98 -22.11
CA GLU A 76 38.60 -3.59 -22.46
C GLU A 76 38.78 -2.77 -21.19
N LEU A 77 39.83 -1.94 -21.17
CA LEU A 77 40.17 -1.00 -20.11
C LEU A 77 38.97 -0.13 -19.70
N ILE A 78 38.75 -0.04 -18.39
CA ILE A 78 37.68 0.74 -17.75
C ILE A 78 37.86 2.22 -18.12
N SER A 79 36.95 2.74 -18.94
CA SER A 79 36.84 4.18 -19.24
C SER A 79 35.80 4.79 -18.29
N PHE A 80 36.27 5.60 -17.34
CA PHE A 80 35.45 6.22 -16.28
C PHE A 80 34.51 7.35 -16.74
N ASN A 81 34.49 7.69 -18.04
CA ASN A 81 33.76 8.85 -18.57
C ASN A 81 32.57 8.50 -19.49
N LYS A 82 32.07 7.26 -19.47
CA LYS A 82 30.87 6.92 -20.23
C LYS A 82 29.64 6.99 -19.32
N PRO A 83 28.54 7.66 -19.74
CA PRO A 83 27.28 7.60 -19.00
C PRO A 83 26.87 6.14 -18.82
N PRO A 84 26.16 5.79 -17.73
CA PRO A 84 25.69 4.44 -17.51
C PRO A 84 24.93 3.99 -18.76
N LYS A 85 25.41 2.90 -19.38
CA LYS A 85 24.76 2.34 -20.56
C LYS A 85 23.34 1.96 -20.15
N LYS A 86 22.33 2.43 -20.89
CA LYS A 86 20.95 1.92 -20.84
C LYS A 86 20.97 0.40 -20.81
N CYS A 87 20.00 -0.21 -20.11
CA CYS A 87 20.06 -1.64 -19.83
C CYS A 87 20.29 -2.47 -21.09
N CYS A 88 21.08 -3.53 -20.94
CA CYS A 88 21.40 -4.42 -22.03
C CYS A 88 20.09 -5.00 -22.58
N SER A 89 19.91 -5.04 -23.90
CA SER A 89 18.73 -5.66 -24.54
C SER A 89 18.60 -7.18 -24.24
N THR A 90 19.59 -7.74 -23.54
CA THR A 90 19.69 -9.14 -23.08
C THR A 90 19.21 -9.33 -21.65
N CYS A 91 19.01 -8.24 -20.90
CA CYS A 91 18.62 -8.24 -19.50
C CYS A 91 17.09 -8.19 -19.46
N LYS A 92 16.45 -9.36 -19.59
CA LYS A 92 14.99 -9.47 -19.75
C LYS A 92 14.21 -9.26 -18.46
N GLU A 93 14.80 -9.60 -17.31
CA GLU A 93 14.14 -9.63 -16.00
C GLU A 93 15.02 -8.97 -14.93
N SER A 94 14.39 -8.41 -13.89
CA SER A 94 15.09 -7.85 -12.74
C SER A 94 15.65 -8.96 -11.84
N PRO A 95 16.75 -8.73 -11.10
CA PRO A 95 17.23 -9.66 -10.07
C PRO A 95 16.17 -9.99 -9.01
N THR A 96 15.23 -9.07 -8.80
CA THR A 96 14.16 -9.18 -7.81
C THR A 96 12.93 -9.93 -8.31
N ALA A 97 12.82 -10.28 -9.60
CA ALA A 97 11.58 -10.78 -10.21
C ALA A 97 10.97 -11.98 -9.47
N PHE A 98 11.79 -12.95 -9.05
CA PHE A 98 11.34 -14.08 -8.24
C PHE A 98 10.74 -13.63 -6.89
N HIS A 99 11.44 -12.74 -6.18
CA HIS A 99 11.03 -12.24 -4.87
C HIS A 99 9.79 -11.34 -4.98
N ALA A 100 9.65 -10.59 -6.08
CA ALA A 100 8.47 -9.81 -6.39
C ALA A 100 7.24 -10.72 -6.54
N ILE A 101 7.34 -11.83 -7.29
CA ILE A 101 6.23 -12.81 -7.45
C ILE A 101 5.89 -13.47 -6.11
N LEU A 102 6.87 -14.06 -5.42
CA LEU A 102 6.60 -14.78 -4.18
C LEU A 102 6.07 -13.85 -3.08
N GLY A 103 6.69 -12.69 -2.88
CA GLY A 103 6.27 -11.71 -1.88
C GLY A 103 4.87 -11.17 -2.18
N THR A 104 4.57 -10.87 -3.45
CA THR A 104 3.22 -10.42 -3.84
C THR A 104 2.19 -11.52 -3.67
N ALA A 105 2.50 -12.77 -4.05
CA ALA A 105 1.58 -13.89 -3.86
C ALA A 105 1.24 -14.10 -2.38
N LEU A 106 2.22 -14.01 -1.48
CA LEU A 106 2.00 -14.05 -0.03
C LEU A 106 1.16 -12.87 0.48
N PHE A 107 1.43 -11.65 0.00
CA PHE A 107 0.64 -10.47 0.33
C PHE A 107 -0.84 -10.63 -0.07
N LEU A 108 -1.10 -11.00 -1.33
CA LEU A 108 -2.47 -11.21 -1.84
C LEU A 108 -3.17 -12.34 -1.09
N PHE A 109 -2.46 -13.43 -0.81
CA PHE A 109 -2.99 -14.55 -0.03
C PHE A 109 -3.38 -14.10 1.39
N GLY A 110 -2.50 -13.34 2.05
CA GLY A 110 -2.75 -12.76 3.36
C GLY A 110 -4.01 -11.90 3.38
N ASN A 111 -4.23 -11.07 2.36
CA ASN A 111 -5.44 -10.24 2.25
C ASN A 111 -6.72 -11.07 2.14
N LEU A 112 -6.71 -12.16 1.36
CA LEU A 112 -7.86 -13.06 1.24
C LEU A 112 -8.14 -13.81 2.55
N ILE A 113 -7.09 -14.18 3.31
CA ILE A 113 -7.25 -14.77 4.64
C ILE A 113 -7.74 -13.75 5.67
N ALA A 114 -7.33 -12.48 5.56
CA ALA A 114 -7.83 -11.40 6.43
C ALA A 114 -9.33 -11.17 6.24
N GLN A 115 -9.81 -11.25 4.99
CA GLN A 115 -11.23 -11.13 4.66
C GLN A 115 -12.05 -12.31 5.20
N ASP A 116 -11.53 -13.53 5.08
CA ASP A 116 -12.23 -14.73 5.53
C ASP A 116 -11.23 -15.82 6.00
N PRO A 117 -10.91 -15.87 7.30
CA PRO A 117 -9.99 -16.84 7.88
C PRO A 117 -10.41 -18.30 7.70
N SER A 118 -11.70 -18.57 7.46
CA SER A 118 -12.23 -19.93 7.28
C SER A 118 -11.79 -20.58 5.97
N ARG A 119 -11.23 -19.79 5.04
CA ARG A 119 -10.72 -20.25 3.76
C ARG A 119 -9.33 -20.91 3.84
N ALA A 120 -8.66 -20.83 4.99
CA ALA A 120 -7.42 -21.54 5.24
C ALA A 120 -7.65 -23.06 5.23
N LEU A 121 -6.76 -23.81 4.59
CA LEU A 121 -6.75 -25.27 4.70
C LEU A 121 -6.25 -25.70 6.10
N PRO A 122 -6.52 -26.93 6.57
CA PRO A 122 -6.14 -27.38 7.91
C PRO A 122 -4.66 -27.26 8.27
N ASP A 123 -3.77 -27.36 7.28
CA ASP A 123 -2.31 -27.25 7.45
C ASP A 123 -1.77 -25.84 7.14
N GLU A 124 -2.65 -24.88 6.85
CA GLU A 124 -2.32 -23.49 6.54
C GLU A 124 -2.58 -22.57 7.74
N PRO A 125 -1.75 -21.54 7.95
CA PRO A 125 -2.07 -20.49 8.90
C PRO A 125 -3.40 -19.81 8.57
N SER A 126 -4.30 -19.70 9.55
CA SER A 126 -5.56 -18.95 9.40
C SER A 126 -5.42 -17.47 9.74
N THR A 127 -4.20 -17.00 9.99
CA THR A 127 -3.89 -15.62 10.41
C THR A 127 -3.13 -14.89 9.31
N ALA A 128 -3.72 -13.83 8.76
CA ALA A 128 -3.20 -13.05 7.64
C ALA A 128 -1.77 -12.53 7.87
N VAL A 129 -1.48 -12.05 9.08
CA VAL A 129 -0.17 -11.49 9.43
C VAL A 129 0.99 -12.47 9.26
N THR A 130 0.73 -13.77 9.33
CA THR A 130 1.76 -14.78 9.04
C THR A 130 2.26 -14.67 7.60
N TYR A 131 1.36 -14.45 6.66
CA TYR A 131 1.67 -14.28 5.25
C TYR A 131 2.33 -12.93 4.98
N TRP A 132 1.84 -11.86 5.60
CA TRP A 132 2.44 -10.52 5.45
C TRP A 132 3.87 -10.47 5.99
N LEU A 133 4.15 -11.03 7.17
CA LEU A 133 5.52 -11.09 7.70
C LEU A 133 6.44 -11.94 6.81
N ALA A 134 5.94 -13.06 6.28
CA ALA A 134 6.70 -13.87 5.33
C ALA A 134 6.95 -13.13 4.00
N ALA A 135 5.99 -12.33 3.53
CA ALA A 135 6.17 -11.48 2.36
C ALA A 135 7.27 -10.43 2.58
N LEU A 136 7.30 -9.79 3.75
CA LEU A 136 8.37 -8.83 4.10
C LEU A 136 9.75 -9.50 4.13
N ASP A 137 9.87 -10.71 4.67
CA ASP A 137 11.14 -11.47 4.63
C ASP A 137 11.59 -11.74 3.17
N VAL A 138 10.64 -12.05 2.28
CA VAL A 138 10.92 -12.29 0.85
C VAL A 138 11.34 -11.00 0.15
N PHE A 139 10.65 -9.89 0.39
CA PHE A 139 11.01 -8.59 -0.18
C PHE A 139 12.40 -8.14 0.29
N GLU A 140 12.67 -8.25 1.58
CA GLU A 140 13.98 -7.92 2.14
C GLU A 140 15.09 -8.79 1.54
N THR A 141 14.84 -10.08 1.35
CA THR A 141 15.79 -10.97 0.67
C THR A 141 16.06 -10.48 -0.77
N GLY A 142 15.01 -10.07 -1.49
CA GLY A 142 15.10 -9.51 -2.83
C GLY A 142 15.89 -8.19 -2.89
N GLU A 143 15.64 -7.26 -1.95
CA GLU A 143 16.33 -5.97 -1.88
C GLU A 143 17.83 -6.10 -1.57
N ASN A 144 18.21 -7.14 -0.82
CA ASN A 144 19.60 -7.44 -0.50
C ASN A 144 20.35 -8.17 -1.64
N LEU A 145 19.68 -8.48 -2.75
CA LEU A 145 20.36 -9.07 -3.91
C LEU A 145 21.30 -8.05 -4.56
N PRO A 146 22.45 -8.52 -5.11
CA PRO A 146 23.30 -7.66 -5.91
C PRO A 146 22.53 -7.06 -7.09
N SER A 147 22.73 -5.76 -7.33
CA SER A 147 22.15 -5.05 -8.50
C SER A 147 22.59 -5.61 -9.86
N ARG A 148 23.52 -6.58 -9.86
CA ARG A 148 24.05 -7.27 -11.04
C ARG A 148 24.23 -8.75 -10.72
N THR A 149 23.50 -9.60 -11.45
CA THR A 149 23.65 -11.08 -11.41
C THR A 149 24.91 -11.57 -12.14
N SER A 150 25.58 -10.70 -12.91
CA SER A 150 26.89 -11.00 -13.52
C SER A 150 27.82 -9.78 -13.53
N GLY A 151 29.14 -10.01 -13.43
CA GLY A 151 30.17 -8.95 -13.49
C GLY A 151 30.19 -8.16 -14.80
N ARG A 152 29.38 -8.55 -15.80
CA ARG A 152 29.18 -7.86 -17.09
C ARG A 152 27.69 -7.55 -17.36
N GLY A 153 26.92 -7.10 -16.37
CA GLY A 153 25.51 -6.67 -16.55
C GLY A 153 25.29 -5.15 -16.60
N CYS A 154 24.12 -4.68 -17.07
CA CYS A 154 23.64 -3.32 -16.74
C CYS A 154 23.16 -3.24 -15.29
N VAL A 155 22.98 -2.04 -14.76
CA VAL A 155 22.17 -1.83 -13.55
C VAL A 155 20.72 -2.04 -13.97
N ALA A 156 20.07 -3.07 -13.43
CA ALA A 156 18.65 -3.31 -13.68
C ALA A 156 17.83 -2.11 -13.15
N PRO A 157 16.73 -1.74 -13.83
CA PRO A 157 15.83 -0.74 -13.26
C PRO A 157 15.26 -1.25 -11.94
N GLU A 158 14.97 -0.32 -11.03
CA GLU A 158 14.26 -0.60 -9.79
C GLU A 158 12.91 -1.27 -10.09
N ASP A 159 12.59 -2.32 -9.34
CA ASP A 159 11.29 -2.99 -9.43
C ASP A 159 10.27 -2.21 -8.60
N TRP A 160 9.67 -1.19 -9.24
CA TRP A 160 8.69 -0.33 -8.58
C TRP A 160 7.49 -1.11 -8.04
N ARG A 161 7.09 -2.23 -8.68
CA ARG A 161 5.96 -3.05 -8.24
C ARG A 161 6.28 -3.70 -6.90
N MET A 162 7.47 -4.29 -6.78
CA MET A 162 7.92 -4.85 -5.52
C MET A 162 7.95 -3.80 -4.41
N ALA A 163 8.45 -2.61 -4.69
CA ALA A 163 8.48 -1.51 -3.71
C ALA A 163 7.07 -1.10 -3.26
N ILE A 164 6.12 -0.93 -4.19
CA ILE A 164 4.73 -0.61 -3.84
C ILE A 164 4.10 -1.72 -2.99
N VAL A 165 4.22 -2.99 -3.39
CA VAL A 165 3.61 -4.10 -2.65
C VAL A 165 4.29 -4.30 -1.28
N CYS A 166 5.59 -4.08 -1.17
CA CYS A 166 6.31 -4.06 0.10
C CYS A 166 5.75 -2.97 1.04
N GLY A 167 5.57 -1.75 0.52
CA GLY A 167 4.93 -0.65 1.24
C GLY A 167 3.53 -0.99 1.72
N ARG A 168 2.67 -1.56 0.87
CA ARG A 168 1.31 -1.99 1.23
C ARG A 168 1.31 -3.12 2.26
N THR A 169 2.26 -4.03 2.17
CA THR A 169 2.43 -5.10 3.16
C THR A 169 2.77 -4.52 4.54
N LEU A 170 3.62 -3.48 4.59
CA LEU A 170 3.92 -2.76 5.83
C LEU A 170 2.68 -2.06 6.41
N LEU A 171 1.80 -1.52 5.56
CA LEU A 171 0.52 -0.96 6.01
C LEU A 171 -0.37 -2.02 6.66
N CYS A 172 -0.51 -3.21 6.07
CA CYS A 172 -1.28 -4.30 6.68
C CYS A 172 -0.72 -4.73 8.04
N VAL A 173 0.61 -4.79 8.19
CA VAL A 173 1.23 -5.10 9.49
C VAL A 173 1.04 -3.96 10.49
N ALA A 174 1.03 -2.70 10.04
CA ALA A 174 0.76 -1.55 10.89
C ALA A 174 -0.70 -1.54 11.38
N ASP A 175 -1.64 -1.91 10.52
CA ASP A 175 -3.06 -2.04 10.87
C ASP A 175 -3.29 -3.11 11.94
N GLU A 176 -2.65 -4.28 11.77
CA GLU A 176 -2.71 -5.37 12.76
C GLU A 176 -2.09 -4.93 14.09
N ALA A 177 -0.96 -4.23 14.06
CA ALA A 177 -0.31 -3.69 15.27
C ALA A 177 -1.20 -2.66 15.99
N LEU A 178 -1.90 -1.80 15.24
CA LEU A 178 -2.88 -0.86 15.81
C LEU A 178 -4.06 -1.61 16.43
N THR A 179 -4.61 -2.59 15.73
CA THR A 179 -5.75 -3.38 16.20
C THR A 179 -5.42 -4.11 17.50
N LEU A 180 -4.23 -4.71 17.60
CA LEU A 180 -3.75 -5.35 18.83
C LEU A 180 -3.50 -4.34 19.96
N ALA A 181 -3.02 -3.14 19.66
CA ALA A 181 -2.78 -2.10 20.67
C ALA A 181 -4.09 -1.51 21.21
N SER A 182 -5.15 -1.48 20.40
CA SER A 182 -6.47 -0.97 20.80
C SER A 182 -7.31 -1.95 21.61
N ASP A 183 -7.04 -3.26 21.53
CA ASP A 183 -7.79 -4.27 22.28
C ASP A 183 -7.03 -4.70 23.56
N PRO A 184 -7.45 -4.23 24.76
CA PRO A 184 -6.81 -4.60 26.02
C PRO A 184 -7.02 -6.08 26.40
N ALA A 185 -7.97 -6.77 25.75
CA ALA A 185 -8.21 -8.19 25.92
C ALA A 185 -7.46 -9.05 24.87
N ALA A 186 -6.79 -8.42 23.90
CA ALA A 186 -6.05 -9.16 22.89
C ALA A 186 -4.92 -9.97 23.54
N PRO A 187 -4.77 -11.25 23.16
CA PRO A 187 -3.64 -12.03 23.62
C PRO A 187 -2.34 -11.37 23.14
N PRO A 188 -1.25 -11.45 23.94
CA PRO A 188 0.03 -10.94 23.50
C PRO A 188 0.41 -11.60 22.16
N PRO A 189 1.00 -10.84 21.22
CA PRO A 189 1.39 -11.37 19.92
C PRO A 189 2.26 -12.61 20.11
N LEU A 190 1.83 -13.72 19.49
CA LEU A 190 2.49 -15.00 19.67
C LEU A 190 3.94 -14.93 19.16
N PRO A 191 4.89 -15.61 19.84
CA PRO A 191 6.22 -15.79 19.29
C PRO A 191 6.15 -16.48 17.93
N GLU A 192 7.16 -16.27 17.10
CA GLU A 192 7.19 -16.81 15.73
C GLU A 192 6.83 -18.31 15.73
N PRO A 193 5.89 -18.73 14.86
CA PRO A 193 5.53 -20.14 14.75
C PRO A 193 6.76 -20.97 14.42
N ARG A 194 6.92 -22.09 15.11
CA ARG A 194 7.92 -23.08 14.74
C ARG A 194 7.41 -23.86 13.54
N TRP A 195 7.83 -23.44 12.36
CA TRP A 195 7.50 -24.12 11.13
C TRP A 195 8.11 -25.53 11.10
N PRO A 196 7.46 -26.48 10.40
CA PRO A 196 8.08 -27.75 10.02
C PRO A 196 9.38 -27.57 9.23
N SER A 197 10.04 -28.65 8.82
CA SER A 197 11.27 -28.55 8.04
C SER A 197 11.06 -27.73 6.74
N PRO A 198 12.13 -27.12 6.19
CA PRO A 198 12.05 -26.38 4.91
C PRO A 198 11.42 -27.20 3.78
N ALA A 199 11.59 -28.52 3.76
CA ALA A 199 10.97 -29.39 2.75
C ALA A 199 9.44 -29.49 2.89
N ALA A 200 8.89 -29.27 4.08
CA ALA A 200 7.47 -29.41 4.39
C ALA A 200 6.72 -28.08 4.53
N SER A 201 7.42 -26.95 4.59
CA SER A 201 6.79 -25.64 4.78
C SER A 201 7.47 -24.53 3.97
N PRO A 202 6.70 -23.75 3.17
CA PRO A 202 7.24 -22.58 2.47
C PRO A 202 7.79 -21.54 3.45
N PHE A 203 7.15 -21.38 4.61
CA PHE A 203 7.58 -20.43 5.63
C PHE A 203 8.94 -20.80 6.23
N ALA A 204 9.21 -22.09 6.44
CA ALA A 204 10.52 -22.55 6.88
C ALA A 204 11.60 -22.35 5.81
N ALA A 205 11.25 -22.56 4.53
CA ALA A 205 12.17 -22.30 3.41
C ALA A 205 12.50 -20.81 3.29
N ILE A 206 11.50 -19.92 3.40
CA ILE A 206 11.70 -18.46 3.43
C ILE A 206 12.57 -18.07 4.63
N ALA A 207 12.25 -18.57 5.82
CA ALA A 207 13.01 -18.26 7.03
C ALA A 207 14.50 -18.67 6.93
N MET A 208 14.79 -19.77 6.23
CA MET A 208 16.15 -20.24 5.98
C MET A 208 16.94 -19.33 5.01
N ARG A 209 16.26 -18.56 4.15
CA ARG A 209 16.88 -17.69 3.15
C ARG A 209 17.12 -16.26 3.64
N ARG A 210 16.68 -15.93 4.85
CA ARG A 210 16.78 -14.60 5.44
C ARG A 210 18.24 -14.11 5.51
N PRO A 211 18.51 -12.82 5.19
CA PRO A 211 19.81 -12.21 5.45
C PRO A 211 20.16 -12.24 6.96
N PRO A 212 21.42 -12.54 7.34
CA PRO A 212 21.80 -12.66 8.75
C PRO A 212 21.85 -11.34 9.53
N THR A 213 21.83 -10.19 8.84
CA THR A 213 22.02 -8.86 9.43
C THR A 213 20.75 -8.03 9.54
N SER A 214 19.61 -8.50 9.06
CA SER A 214 18.39 -7.70 9.09
C SER A 214 17.68 -7.73 10.44
N ARG A 215 17.19 -6.56 10.86
CA ARG A 215 16.31 -6.44 12.03
C ARG A 215 14.91 -6.85 11.59
N ARG A 216 14.51 -8.05 11.96
CA ARG A 216 13.21 -8.61 11.64
C ARG A 216 12.06 -7.76 12.19
N ILE A 217 11.08 -7.48 11.34
CA ILE A 217 9.79 -6.93 11.76
C ILE A 217 8.99 -8.03 12.46
N SER A 218 8.52 -7.73 13.68
CA SER A 218 7.66 -8.62 14.46
C SER A 218 6.53 -7.79 15.05
N LEU A 219 5.31 -8.32 15.03
CA LEU A 219 4.16 -7.70 15.67
C LEU A 219 4.39 -7.36 17.15
N ALA A 220 5.17 -8.18 17.86
CA ALA A 220 5.43 -7.96 19.29
C ALA A 220 6.19 -6.67 19.61
N THR A 221 6.90 -6.13 18.63
CA THR A 221 7.68 -4.89 18.79
C THR A 221 7.35 -3.87 17.71
N ALA A 222 6.29 -4.10 16.94
CA ALA A 222 5.91 -3.24 15.84
C ALA A 222 5.25 -1.97 16.40
N VAL A 223 5.86 -0.81 16.11
CA VAL A 223 5.25 0.49 16.36
C VAL A 223 4.63 0.97 15.05
N PRO A 224 3.31 1.21 14.97
CA PRO A 224 2.64 1.60 13.72
C PRO A 224 3.30 2.79 13.02
N HIS A 225 3.71 3.80 13.77
CA HIS A 225 4.45 4.95 13.23
C HIS A 225 5.76 4.54 12.52
N GLU A 226 6.56 3.66 13.12
CA GLU A 226 7.81 3.20 12.50
C GLU A 226 7.55 2.38 11.24
N LEU A 227 6.50 1.55 11.23
CA LEU A 227 6.09 0.81 10.04
C LEU A 227 5.64 1.73 8.90
N LEU A 228 4.92 2.81 9.21
CA LEU A 228 4.55 3.82 8.23
C LEU A 228 5.78 4.55 7.66
N LEU A 229 6.82 4.80 8.47
CA LEU A 229 8.10 5.34 7.97
C LEU A 229 8.78 4.41 6.98
N PHE A 230 8.80 3.10 7.26
CA PHE A 230 9.31 2.11 6.30
C PHE A 230 8.44 2.04 5.05
N ALA A 231 7.11 2.07 5.20
CA ALA A 231 6.18 2.05 4.07
C ALA A 231 6.39 3.28 3.17
N MET A 232 6.61 4.45 3.76
CA MET A 232 6.89 5.69 3.05
C MET A 232 8.15 5.61 2.19
N ASP A 233 9.24 5.01 2.68
CA ASP A 233 10.46 4.79 1.89
C ASP A 233 10.16 3.94 0.65
N GLN A 234 9.46 2.82 0.87
CA GLN A 234 9.05 1.89 -0.18
C GLN A 234 8.12 2.56 -1.20
N PHE A 235 7.11 3.30 -0.75
CA PHE A 235 6.22 4.05 -1.63
C PHE A 235 6.94 5.15 -2.39
N THR A 236 7.84 5.89 -1.76
CA THR A 236 8.60 6.95 -2.44
C THR A 236 9.44 6.38 -3.57
N ARG A 237 10.13 5.25 -3.33
CA ARG A 237 10.88 4.50 -4.35
C ARG A 237 9.97 4.01 -5.47
N GLY A 238 8.85 3.36 -5.11
CA GLY A 238 7.89 2.84 -6.08
C GLY A 238 7.27 3.94 -6.94
N ILE A 239 6.76 5.02 -6.33
CA ILE A 239 6.14 6.17 -7.02
C ILE A 239 7.14 6.86 -7.96
N PHE A 240 8.40 6.98 -7.56
CA PHE A 240 9.45 7.61 -8.37
C PHE A 240 9.81 6.77 -9.62
N HIS A 241 9.80 5.44 -9.50
CA HIS A 241 10.15 4.53 -10.60
C HIS A 241 8.95 4.03 -11.41
N MET A 242 7.74 4.40 -11.00
CA MET A 242 6.49 4.04 -11.66
C MET A 242 6.39 4.68 -13.07
N PRO A 243 5.91 3.97 -14.10
CA PRO A 243 5.77 4.51 -15.46
C PRO A 243 4.82 5.71 -15.51
N HIS A 244 5.21 6.78 -16.23
CA HIS A 244 4.37 7.96 -16.42
C HIS A 244 3.64 7.92 -17.77
N PRO A 245 2.36 8.32 -17.85
CA PRO A 245 1.56 8.27 -19.09
C PRO A 245 2.18 9.02 -20.27
N VAL A 246 2.93 10.08 -20.02
CA VAL A 246 3.46 11.00 -21.04
C VAL A 246 4.73 10.48 -21.74
N HIS A 247 5.34 9.39 -21.24
CA HIS A 247 6.65 8.93 -21.72
C HIS A 247 6.67 7.57 -22.43
N ASP A 248 5.59 6.77 -22.40
CA ASP A 248 5.64 5.36 -22.82
C ASP A 248 4.56 4.93 -23.84
N ASP A 249 4.21 5.81 -24.79
CA ASP A 249 3.33 5.47 -25.94
C ASP A 249 3.89 4.34 -26.86
N ALA A 250 5.11 3.86 -26.63
CA ALA A 250 5.79 2.90 -27.50
C ALA A 250 5.69 1.42 -27.08
N VAL A 251 5.20 1.08 -25.88
CA VAL A 251 5.32 -0.31 -25.33
C VAL A 251 3.98 -1.00 -25.07
N ALA A 252 2.85 -0.29 -25.13
CA ALA A 252 1.54 -0.80 -24.75
C ALA A 252 0.87 -1.81 -25.73
N ALA A 253 1.57 -2.27 -26.79
CA ALA A 253 0.92 -2.96 -27.89
C ALA A 253 0.77 -4.50 -27.74
N ASN A 254 1.18 -5.14 -26.64
CA ASN A 254 1.31 -6.61 -26.66
C ASN A 254 0.96 -7.43 -25.40
N SER A 255 0.17 -6.92 -24.45
CA SER A 255 -0.27 -7.73 -23.29
C SER A 255 -1.78 -7.66 -23.12
N GLN A 256 -2.43 -8.83 -23.07
CA GLN A 256 -3.87 -9.00 -22.79
C GLN A 256 -4.23 -8.77 -21.30
N ALA A 257 -3.29 -8.28 -20.49
CA ALA A 257 -3.53 -7.84 -19.12
C ALA A 257 -4.12 -6.42 -19.11
N ARG A 258 -4.96 -6.09 -18.13
CA ARG A 258 -5.47 -4.71 -17.96
C ARG A 258 -4.30 -3.72 -17.96
N PRO A 259 -4.42 -2.57 -18.67
CA PRO A 259 -3.35 -1.60 -18.70
C PRO A 259 -3.12 -1.04 -17.29
N PHE A 260 -1.85 -1.01 -16.88
CA PHE A 260 -1.41 -0.38 -15.65
C PHE A 260 -1.91 1.08 -15.57
N SER A 261 -2.49 1.47 -14.43
CA SER A 261 -2.96 2.84 -14.17
C SER A 261 -2.21 3.44 -12.99
N ARG A 262 -1.29 4.38 -13.29
CA ARG A 262 -0.56 5.14 -12.26
C ARG A 262 -1.51 5.90 -11.34
N ALA A 263 -2.56 6.50 -11.89
CA ALA A 263 -3.60 7.18 -11.11
C ALA A 263 -4.26 6.24 -10.08
N LYS A 264 -4.61 5.01 -10.48
CA LYS A 264 -5.20 4.00 -9.58
C LYS A 264 -4.24 3.63 -8.44
N GLU A 265 -2.96 3.42 -8.74
CA GLU A 265 -1.96 3.09 -7.71
C GLU A 265 -1.76 4.24 -6.73
N LEU A 266 -1.60 5.48 -7.21
CA LEU A 266 -1.45 6.65 -6.33
C LEU A 266 -2.65 6.84 -5.41
N PHE A 267 -3.86 6.71 -5.95
CA PHE A 267 -5.08 6.77 -5.17
C PHE A 267 -5.11 5.68 -4.10
N THR A 268 -4.80 4.44 -4.47
CA THR A 268 -4.78 3.29 -3.56
C THR A 268 -3.79 3.52 -2.41
N ILE A 269 -2.57 3.96 -2.71
CA ILE A 269 -1.54 4.26 -1.70
C ILE A 269 -2.02 5.34 -0.72
N ALA A 270 -2.52 6.46 -1.25
CA ALA A 270 -2.97 7.56 -0.41
C ALA A 270 -4.17 7.16 0.47
N HIS A 271 -5.13 6.44 -0.11
CA HIS A 271 -6.31 5.98 0.60
C HIS A 271 -5.97 4.99 1.73
N GLU A 272 -5.11 4.00 1.47
CA GLU A 272 -4.66 3.03 2.47
C GLU A 272 -3.86 3.70 3.60
N VAL A 273 -2.99 4.66 3.29
CA VAL A 273 -2.26 5.42 4.32
C VAL A 273 -3.18 6.29 5.15
N LEU A 274 -4.17 6.95 4.53
CA LEU A 274 -5.14 7.76 5.25
C LEU A 274 -5.98 6.91 6.23
N ALA A 275 -6.44 5.73 5.80
CA ALA A 275 -7.23 4.83 6.65
C ALA A 275 -6.48 4.44 7.94
N LEU A 276 -5.16 4.32 7.87
CA LEU A 276 -4.31 4.12 9.05
C LEU A 276 -4.11 5.42 9.83
N ALA A 277 -3.86 6.53 9.14
CA ALA A 277 -3.63 7.83 9.75
C ALA A 277 -4.79 8.25 10.65
N GLU A 278 -6.04 8.00 10.25
CA GLU A 278 -7.24 8.30 11.04
C GLU A 278 -7.28 7.56 12.39
N ARG A 279 -6.64 6.40 12.48
CA ARG A 279 -6.65 5.53 13.65
C ARG A 279 -5.43 5.65 14.55
N LEU A 280 -4.42 6.45 14.18
CA LEU A 280 -3.23 6.62 15.01
C LEU A 280 -3.59 7.33 16.32
N PRO A 281 -2.98 6.92 17.46
CA PRO A 281 -3.33 7.48 18.76
C PRO A 281 -2.79 8.89 18.98
N ALA A 282 -1.67 9.25 18.34
CA ALA A 282 -1.02 10.54 18.53
C ALA A 282 -1.47 11.56 17.46
N PRO A 283 -2.00 12.74 17.84
CA PRO A 283 -2.48 13.76 16.89
C PRO A 283 -1.40 14.20 15.90
N ALA A 284 -0.16 14.42 16.38
CA ALA A 284 0.96 14.78 15.53
C ALA A 284 1.26 13.73 14.44
N GLU A 285 1.07 12.44 14.76
CA GLU A 285 1.23 11.36 13.79
C GLU A 285 0.07 11.32 12.79
N ARG A 286 -1.18 11.48 13.26
CA ARG A 286 -2.36 11.60 12.38
C ARG A 286 -2.17 12.71 11.35
N ARG A 287 -1.80 13.91 11.83
CA ARG A 287 -1.53 15.09 10.99
C ARG A 287 -0.46 14.82 9.95
N ARG A 288 0.67 14.23 10.36
CA ARG A 288 1.79 13.90 9.46
C ARG A 288 1.37 12.97 8.34
N TRP A 289 0.68 11.88 8.66
CA TRP A 289 0.35 10.84 7.69
C TRP A 289 -0.82 11.23 6.79
N ALA A 290 -1.80 11.97 7.30
CA ALA A 290 -2.85 12.56 6.48
C ALA A 290 -2.30 13.61 5.49
N ALA A 291 -1.38 14.48 5.93
CA ALA A 291 -0.71 15.43 5.05
C ALA A 291 0.15 14.73 3.98
N TRP A 292 0.84 13.64 4.34
CA TRP A 292 1.60 12.84 3.38
C TRP A 292 0.67 12.21 2.34
N ALA A 293 -0.47 11.63 2.75
CA ALA A 293 -1.47 11.07 1.84
C ALA A 293 -2.03 12.14 0.87
N ASP A 294 -2.35 13.34 1.35
CA ASP A 294 -2.74 14.47 0.46
C ASP A 294 -1.65 14.80 -0.56
N SER A 295 -0.37 14.77 -0.15
CA SER A 295 0.75 15.02 -1.07
C SER A 295 0.85 14.00 -2.21
N VAL A 296 0.49 12.73 -1.95
CA VAL A 296 0.41 11.67 -2.97
C VAL A 296 -0.76 11.93 -3.91
N LEU A 297 -1.94 12.28 -3.38
CA LEU A 297 -3.11 12.64 -4.18
C LEU A 297 -2.85 13.87 -5.07
N ASN A 298 -2.08 14.83 -4.57
CA ASN A 298 -1.71 16.02 -5.33
C ASN A 298 -0.82 15.70 -6.55
N GLN A 299 -0.14 14.56 -6.57
CA GLN A 299 0.59 14.10 -7.76
C GLN A 299 -0.33 13.62 -8.87
N MET A 300 -1.58 13.24 -8.56
CA MET A 300 -2.56 12.79 -9.57
C MET A 300 -3.01 13.92 -10.51
N ASP A 301 -2.86 15.18 -10.11
CA ASP A 301 -3.14 16.34 -10.99
C ASP A 301 -2.26 16.35 -12.26
N MET A 302 -1.17 15.56 -12.27
CA MET A 302 -0.24 15.45 -13.38
C MET A 302 -0.57 14.29 -14.37
N GLU A 303 -1.62 13.50 -14.13
CA GLU A 303 -1.94 12.28 -14.89
C GLU A 303 -2.75 12.51 -16.19
N GLY A 304 -2.88 13.76 -16.64
CA GLY A 304 -3.58 14.14 -17.86
C GLY A 304 -5.11 14.28 -17.69
N ASP A 305 -5.76 14.95 -18.66
CA ASP A 305 -7.14 15.42 -18.52
C ASP A 305 -8.17 14.29 -18.33
N THR A 306 -8.01 13.15 -19.02
CA THR A 306 -8.98 12.04 -18.95
C THR A 306 -8.98 11.34 -17.60
N ALA A 307 -7.79 11.02 -17.05
CA ALA A 307 -7.67 10.43 -15.72
C ALA A 307 -8.15 11.42 -14.65
N ARG A 308 -7.89 12.71 -14.85
CA ARG A 308 -8.34 13.76 -13.94
C ARG A 308 -9.86 13.79 -13.76
N ASP A 309 -10.64 13.60 -14.82
CA ASP A 309 -12.11 13.66 -14.75
C ASP A 309 -12.76 12.40 -14.13
N GLU A 310 -12.15 11.23 -14.33
CA GLU A 310 -12.56 9.98 -13.69
C GLU A 310 -12.35 10.04 -12.17
N TRP A 311 -11.13 10.41 -11.77
CA TRP A 311 -10.69 10.39 -10.38
C TRP A 311 -11.08 11.65 -9.58
N ARG A 312 -11.61 12.70 -10.23
CA ARG A 312 -11.93 13.98 -9.57
C ARG A 312 -12.79 13.82 -8.33
N GLY A 313 -13.90 13.09 -8.43
CA GLY A 313 -14.83 12.88 -7.31
C GLY A 313 -14.17 12.15 -6.15
N PRO A 314 -13.67 10.92 -6.37
CA PRO A 314 -12.93 10.15 -5.35
C PRO A 314 -11.78 10.93 -4.72
N VAL A 315 -10.93 11.59 -5.52
CA VAL A 315 -9.80 12.38 -5.01
C VAL A 315 -10.27 13.51 -4.12
N MET A 316 -11.30 14.27 -4.50
CA MET A 316 -11.81 15.37 -3.66
C MET A 316 -12.33 14.86 -2.31
N ARG A 317 -13.00 13.69 -2.27
CA ARG A 317 -13.45 13.08 -1.01
C ARG A 317 -12.27 12.71 -0.10
N VAL A 318 -11.28 12.00 -0.64
CA VAL A 318 -10.12 11.55 0.15
C VAL A 318 -9.26 12.74 0.60
N ARG A 319 -9.04 13.74 -0.26
CA ARG A 319 -8.34 14.98 0.13
C ARG A 319 -9.09 15.73 1.24
N GLY A 320 -10.42 15.81 1.15
CA GLY A 320 -11.23 16.39 2.21
C GLY A 320 -11.02 15.69 3.55
N ARG A 321 -11.01 14.35 3.56
CA ARG A 321 -10.70 13.55 4.76
C ARG A 321 -9.27 13.78 5.27
N CYS A 322 -8.26 13.84 4.38
CA CYS A 322 -6.90 14.19 4.80
C CYS A 322 -6.86 15.52 5.56
N TRP A 323 -7.51 16.55 5.02
CA TRP A 323 -7.52 17.88 5.63
C TRP A 323 -8.40 17.97 6.88
N LEU A 324 -9.46 17.17 6.95
CA LEU A 324 -10.26 17.01 8.18
C LEU A 324 -9.37 16.48 9.31
N VAL A 325 -8.63 15.39 9.07
CA VAL A 325 -7.69 14.81 10.04
C VAL A 325 -6.58 15.79 10.43
N VAL A 326 -6.03 16.54 9.47
CA VAL A 326 -5.00 17.55 9.76
C VAL A 326 -5.55 18.64 10.69
N GLY A 327 -6.76 19.12 10.41
CA GLY A 327 -7.43 20.15 11.19
C GLY A 327 -7.84 19.69 12.58
N THR A 328 -8.52 18.54 12.70
CA THR A 328 -8.98 17.99 13.99
C THR A 328 -7.81 17.61 14.89
N ALA A 329 -6.74 17.04 14.34
CA ALA A 329 -5.52 16.79 15.10
C ALA A 329 -4.83 18.09 15.60
N GLY A 330 -5.10 19.24 14.97
CA GLY A 330 -4.71 20.57 15.47
C GLY A 330 -5.56 21.03 16.65
N VAL A 331 -6.87 20.74 16.60
CA VAL A 331 -7.82 21.11 17.65
C VAL A 331 -7.47 20.46 18.98
N GLU A 332 -7.02 19.21 18.98
CA GLU A 332 -6.62 18.51 20.23
C GLU A 332 -5.44 19.18 20.94
N ASP A 333 -4.45 19.67 20.18
CA ASP A 333 -3.31 20.41 20.75
C ASP A 333 -3.77 21.77 21.33
N ILE A 334 -4.74 22.43 20.66
CA ILE A 334 -5.35 23.69 21.08
C ILE A 334 -6.16 23.50 22.35
N GLU A 335 -6.97 22.43 22.44
CA GLU A 335 -7.75 22.09 23.63
C GLU A 335 -6.82 21.90 24.84
N ALA A 336 -5.74 21.14 24.68
CA ALA A 336 -4.74 20.97 25.73
C ALA A 336 -4.09 22.30 26.16
N GLY A 337 -3.76 23.18 25.21
CA GLY A 337 -3.24 24.51 25.51
C GLY A 337 -4.26 25.43 26.20
N ALA A 338 -5.55 25.29 25.87
CA ALA A 338 -6.62 26.13 26.41
C ALA A 338 -6.85 25.85 27.89
N GLU A 339 -6.63 24.62 28.36
CA GLU A 339 -6.64 24.27 29.78
C GLU A 339 -5.59 25.05 30.59
N GLU A 340 -4.45 25.38 29.97
CA GLU A 340 -3.33 26.08 30.63
C GLU A 340 -3.44 27.61 30.52
N GLN A 341 -3.82 28.13 29.35
CA GLN A 341 -3.67 29.55 28.99
C GLN A 341 -5.00 30.27 28.76
N GLY A 342 -6.11 29.52 28.69
CA GLY A 342 -7.45 30.01 28.36
C GLY A 342 -7.70 30.10 26.86
N TRP A 343 -8.96 29.87 26.46
CA TRP A 343 -9.40 29.84 25.05
C TRP A 343 -9.05 31.10 24.26
N ASP A 344 -9.18 32.29 24.85
CA ASP A 344 -8.90 33.54 24.14
C ASP A 344 -7.45 33.65 23.67
N ALA A 345 -6.49 33.19 24.48
CA ALA A 345 -5.07 33.24 24.12
C ALA A 345 -4.73 32.20 23.04
N VAL A 346 -5.25 30.98 23.18
CA VAL A 346 -4.91 29.88 22.28
C VAL A 346 -5.56 30.03 20.91
N LEU A 347 -6.76 30.60 20.83
CA LEU A 347 -7.43 30.82 19.54
C LEU A 347 -6.70 31.84 18.64
N ASP A 348 -5.82 32.68 19.20
CA ASP A 348 -4.92 33.60 18.45
C ASP A 348 -3.54 32.98 18.13
N SER A 349 -3.29 31.72 18.53
CA SER A 349 -2.03 31.05 18.24
C SER A 349 -1.89 30.67 16.76
N GLU A 350 -0.64 30.46 16.34
CA GLU A 350 -0.29 29.92 15.01
C GLU A 350 -0.93 28.53 14.82
N ASP A 351 -0.92 27.68 15.86
CA ASP A 351 -1.53 26.35 15.81
C ASP A 351 -3.05 26.42 15.54
N ALA A 352 -3.75 27.41 16.13
CA ALA A 352 -5.16 27.65 15.86
C ALA A 352 -5.43 28.19 14.46
N GLU A 353 -4.52 28.98 13.89
CA GLU A 353 -4.59 29.41 12.50
C GLU A 353 -4.43 28.23 11.53
N ASP A 354 -3.42 27.38 11.75
CA ASP A 354 -3.15 26.18 10.96
C ASP A 354 -4.32 25.19 11.01
N ALA A 355 -4.90 24.97 12.19
CA ALA A 355 -6.07 24.10 12.36
C ALA A 355 -7.29 24.63 11.60
N ARG A 356 -7.56 25.94 11.67
CA ARG A 356 -8.63 26.59 10.89
C ARG A 356 -8.39 26.48 9.39
N GLU A 357 -7.14 26.68 8.92
CA GLU A 357 -6.81 26.51 7.51
C GLU A 357 -7.06 25.08 7.04
N GLY A 358 -6.63 24.09 7.84
CA GLY A 358 -6.86 22.68 7.53
C GLY A 358 -8.35 22.35 7.41
N LEU A 359 -9.17 22.76 8.38
CA LEU A 359 -10.62 22.54 8.35
C LEU A 359 -11.29 23.29 7.20
N ALA A 360 -10.87 24.52 6.89
CA ALA A 360 -11.40 25.27 5.75
C ALA A 360 -11.10 24.57 4.41
N ARG A 361 -9.90 24.01 4.24
CA ARG A 361 -9.55 23.19 3.07
C ARG A 361 -10.41 21.92 3.00
N ALA A 362 -10.64 21.26 4.13
CA ALA A 362 -11.51 20.08 4.19
C ALA A 362 -12.92 20.40 3.68
N VAL A 363 -13.51 21.50 4.17
CA VAL A 363 -14.82 22.01 3.72
C VAL A 363 -14.82 22.26 2.21
N GLU A 364 -13.80 22.94 1.66
CA GLU A 364 -13.72 23.22 0.22
C GLU A 364 -13.72 21.91 -0.60
N PHE A 365 -12.92 20.93 -0.20
CA PHE A 365 -12.83 19.65 -0.88
C PHE A 365 -14.15 18.87 -0.83
N PHE A 366 -14.80 18.81 0.33
CA PHE A 366 -16.08 18.13 0.48
C PHE A 366 -17.19 18.83 -0.33
N GLU A 367 -17.28 20.16 -0.32
CA GLU A 367 -18.25 20.89 -1.14
C GLU A 367 -18.05 20.65 -2.64
N ARG A 368 -16.79 20.60 -3.09
CA ARG A 368 -16.45 20.26 -4.48
C ARG A 368 -16.81 18.81 -4.82
N ALA A 369 -16.69 17.89 -3.87
CA ALA A 369 -17.10 16.50 -4.04
C ALA A 369 -18.64 16.38 -4.16
N VAL A 370 -19.41 17.08 -3.31
CA VAL A 370 -20.89 17.13 -3.38
C VAL A 370 -21.34 17.74 -4.72
N GLY A 371 -20.73 18.84 -5.14
CA GLY A 371 -21.04 19.48 -6.42
C GLY A 371 -20.73 18.59 -7.63
N SER A 372 -19.70 17.76 -7.54
CA SER A 372 -19.33 16.82 -8.61
C SER A 372 -20.28 15.63 -8.72
N ALA A 373 -20.81 15.13 -7.59
CA ALA A 373 -21.79 14.04 -7.57
C ALA A 373 -23.10 14.45 -8.27
N LYS A 374 -23.59 15.67 -8.01
CA LYS A 374 -24.83 16.20 -8.61
C LYS A 374 -24.74 16.42 -10.13
N GLY A 375 -23.53 16.49 -10.70
CA GLY A 375 -23.30 16.74 -12.13
C GLY A 375 -23.27 15.49 -13.03
N LYS A 376 -23.17 14.28 -12.47
CA LYS A 376 -23.05 13.02 -13.23
C LYS A 376 -24.36 12.20 -13.32
N PHE A 377 -25.50 12.77 -12.94
CA PHE A 377 -26.83 12.17 -13.16
C PHE A 377 -27.11 11.98 -14.66
N GLY A 378 -26.69 10.84 -15.22
CA GLY A 378 -26.92 10.55 -16.64
C GLY A 378 -26.37 9.24 -17.19
N THR A 379 -25.33 8.63 -16.61
CA THR A 379 -24.70 7.45 -17.22
C THR A 379 -24.11 6.48 -16.20
N GLU A 380 -24.74 5.29 -16.15
CA GLU A 380 -24.18 3.96 -15.83
C GLU A 380 -24.02 3.51 -14.35
N GLU A 381 -24.79 2.46 -14.04
CA GLU A 381 -24.50 1.24 -13.25
C GLU A 381 -23.69 1.32 -11.94
N MET A 382 -23.75 2.40 -11.17
CA MET A 382 -23.49 2.27 -9.73
C MET A 382 -24.78 1.84 -9.03
N GLU A 383 -24.73 0.86 -8.13
CA GLU A 383 -25.88 0.52 -7.31
C GLU A 383 -26.30 1.78 -6.54
N MET A 384 -27.52 2.26 -6.81
CA MET A 384 -28.06 3.50 -6.26
C MET A 384 -27.87 3.63 -4.73
N ASP A 385 -27.83 2.49 -4.04
CA ASP A 385 -27.63 2.38 -2.60
C ASP A 385 -26.19 2.70 -2.16
N GLU A 386 -25.16 2.39 -2.96
CA GLU A 386 -23.76 2.72 -2.64
C GLU A 386 -23.46 4.21 -2.86
N GLU A 387 -24.04 4.80 -3.91
CA GLU A 387 -23.90 6.24 -4.17
C GLU A 387 -24.54 7.06 -3.06
N LEU A 388 -25.74 6.65 -2.62
CA LEU A 388 -26.47 7.30 -1.53
C LEU A 388 -25.66 7.24 -0.23
N LYS A 389 -25.11 6.07 0.12
CA LYS A 389 -24.26 5.92 1.31
C LYS A 389 -23.01 6.81 1.24
N ALA A 390 -22.37 6.89 0.07
CA ALA A 390 -21.21 7.75 -0.11
C ALA A 390 -21.55 9.25 -0.01
N GLU A 391 -22.76 9.66 -0.43
CA GLU A 391 -23.24 11.03 -0.26
C GLU A 391 -23.60 11.35 1.19
N GLU A 392 -24.22 10.40 1.91
CA GLU A 392 -24.53 10.51 3.34
C GLU A 392 -23.24 10.63 4.17
N GLU A 393 -22.27 9.75 3.95
CA GLU A 393 -20.96 9.80 4.60
C GLU A 393 -20.24 11.12 4.34
N LEU A 394 -20.29 11.61 3.09
CA LEU A 394 -19.71 12.90 2.73
C LEU A 394 -20.39 14.08 3.46
N CYS A 395 -21.71 14.03 3.63
CA CYS A 395 -22.44 15.04 4.41
C CYS A 395 -22.04 15.02 5.89
N ILE A 396 -21.81 13.84 6.47
CA ILE A 396 -21.33 13.68 7.85
C ILE A 396 -19.96 14.34 8.01
N PHE A 397 -18.99 14.03 7.14
CA PHE A 397 -17.67 14.64 7.22
C PHE A 397 -17.68 16.15 6.99
N LEU A 398 -18.53 16.65 6.08
CA LEU A 398 -18.67 18.09 5.87
C LEU A 398 -19.29 18.78 7.10
N ALA A 399 -20.29 18.16 7.73
CA ALA A 399 -20.87 18.69 8.97
C ALA A 399 -19.83 18.72 10.09
N GLU A 400 -19.07 17.65 10.29
CA GLU A 400 -17.98 17.57 11.27
C GLU A 400 -16.92 18.66 11.06
N ALA A 401 -16.46 18.85 9.82
CA ALA A 401 -15.50 19.90 9.47
C ALA A 401 -16.04 21.30 9.81
N LEU A 402 -17.31 21.57 9.51
CA LEU A 402 -17.97 22.85 9.77
C LEU A 402 -18.16 23.11 11.27
N LEU A 403 -18.60 22.11 12.04
CA LEU A 403 -18.76 22.22 13.49
C LEU A 403 -17.42 22.49 14.17
N THR A 404 -16.40 21.72 13.81
CA THR A 404 -15.06 21.88 14.38
C THR A 404 -14.46 23.25 14.03
N LEU A 405 -14.65 23.71 12.78
CA LEU A 405 -14.20 25.04 12.37
C LEU A 405 -14.95 26.16 13.11
N ALA A 406 -16.24 25.96 13.38
CA ALA A 406 -17.03 26.91 14.15
C ALA A 406 -16.47 27.06 15.59
N ASN A 407 -16.12 25.94 16.23
CA ASN A 407 -15.52 25.94 17.58
C ASN A 407 -14.21 26.72 17.64
N LEU A 408 -13.42 26.72 16.56
CA LEU A 408 -12.16 27.48 16.47
C LEU A 408 -12.34 28.93 15.99
N THR A 409 -13.56 29.37 15.68
CA THR A 409 -13.83 30.71 15.11
C THR A 409 -14.24 31.70 16.20
N LYS A 410 -13.41 32.75 16.39
CA LYS A 410 -13.68 33.82 17.37
C LYS A 410 -14.86 34.73 17.00
N GLU A 411 -14.98 35.06 15.73
CA GLU A 411 -16.01 36.00 15.25
C GLU A 411 -17.39 35.34 15.32
N GLU A 412 -18.25 35.85 16.21
CA GLU A 412 -19.58 35.31 16.50
C GLU A 412 -20.44 35.13 15.24
N ASP A 413 -20.53 36.15 14.38
CA ASP A 413 -21.32 36.08 13.15
C ASP A 413 -20.84 34.98 12.19
N LYS A 414 -19.52 34.77 12.09
CA LYS A 414 -18.94 33.71 11.26
C LYS A 414 -19.18 32.34 11.86
N ARG A 415 -18.99 32.21 13.19
CA ARG A 415 -19.23 30.98 13.94
C ARG A 415 -20.69 30.53 13.82
N GLU A 416 -21.64 31.43 14.04
CA GLU A 416 -23.07 31.16 13.86
C GLU A 416 -23.42 30.76 12.42
N GLY A 417 -22.76 31.36 11.42
CA GLY A 417 -22.91 30.98 10.03
C GLY A 417 -22.45 29.55 9.74
N LEU A 418 -21.37 29.10 10.37
CA LEU A 418 -20.85 27.74 10.24
C LEU A 418 -21.76 26.71 10.92
N TYR A 419 -22.23 26.99 12.15
CA TYR A 419 -23.18 26.11 12.84
C TYR A 419 -24.47 25.90 12.05
N LYS A 420 -25.05 26.98 11.50
CA LYS A 420 -26.25 26.88 10.65
C LYS A 420 -26.02 26.00 9.43
N ARG A 421 -24.85 26.08 8.80
CA ARG A 421 -24.50 25.22 7.65
C ARG A 421 -24.37 23.76 8.07
N ALA A 422 -23.74 23.47 9.20
CA ALA A 422 -23.63 22.10 9.72
C ALA A 422 -25.00 21.49 10.07
N GLN A 423 -25.89 22.26 10.70
CA GLN A 423 -27.26 21.83 11.01
C GLN A 423 -28.06 21.47 9.75
N LEU A 424 -27.93 22.26 8.68
CA LEU A 424 -28.61 21.98 7.40
C LEU A 424 -28.17 20.66 6.75
N LEU A 425 -26.93 20.22 7.00
CA LEU A 425 -26.38 18.98 6.45
C LEU A 425 -26.76 17.75 7.29
N SER A 426 -27.01 17.94 8.59
CA SER A 426 -27.25 16.84 9.54
C SER A 426 -28.73 16.42 9.63
N GLY A 427 -29.67 17.21 9.10
CA GLY A 427 -31.11 17.02 9.35
C GLY A 427 -31.45 17.08 10.84
N ASP A 428 -32.63 16.60 11.25
CA ASP A 428 -33.09 16.53 12.66
C ASP A 428 -32.24 15.58 13.56
N ALA A 429 -31.10 15.06 13.09
CA ALA A 429 -30.33 14.02 13.78
C ALA A 429 -29.42 14.53 14.93
N PHE A 430 -29.29 15.84 15.13
CA PHE A 430 -28.39 16.46 16.12
C PHE A 430 -29.10 17.32 17.18
N GLU A 431 -30.39 17.10 17.44
CA GLU A 431 -31.17 17.81 18.47
C GLU A 431 -30.79 17.47 19.94
N GLY A 432 -29.62 16.84 20.18
CA GLY A 432 -29.25 16.27 21.48
C GLY A 432 -27.85 16.60 22.01
N MET A 433 -27.03 17.38 21.30
CA MET A 433 -25.79 17.92 21.89
C MET A 433 -26.11 19.29 22.48
N GLU A 434 -26.55 19.30 23.75
CA GLU A 434 -26.58 20.51 24.56
C GLU A 434 -25.18 21.13 24.56
N VAL A 435 -25.08 22.34 24.02
CA VAL A 435 -23.91 23.20 24.13
C VAL A 435 -23.91 23.67 25.58
N ASP A 436 -22.95 23.21 26.40
CA ASP A 436 -22.73 23.78 27.72
C ASP A 436 -22.33 25.26 27.54
N GLU A 437 -23.15 26.17 28.11
CA GLU A 437 -22.95 27.63 28.11
C GLU A 437 -21.69 28.10 28.84
#